data_AF-A0AAU1BGP6-F1
#
_entry.id   AF-A0AAU1BGP6-F1
#
_cell.length_a   1.000
_cell.length_b   1.000
_cell.length_c   1.000
_cell.angle_alpha   90.00
_cell.angle_beta   90.00
_cell.angle_gamma   90.00
#
_symmetry.space_group_name_H-M   'P 1'
#
loop_
_entity.id
_entity.type
_entity.pdbx_description
1 polymer ?
#
loop_
_entity_poly.entity_id
_entity_poly.type
_entity_poly.pdbx_seq_one_letter_code
_entity_poly.pdbx_strand_id
1 'polypeptide(L)'
;MAARQRAVAAVNGDFFDIEESQHPGVQATGATSGPAVRDGRPLKAAVPDGQRFGWPLPRGGSTEDVFGIGVDGSARTGRLTLQGHIRTAAHGTLPLRGLNQYALPVGSIGVFTPRWGATSRARAVCGTDDVRAAPCTRDAYEVTVRRGVVRSVSSAPGSGPIPEGSVVLLGREAGAKALRALKPGTAVKVDYRLASSGRAPFAFALGAHPIVVRGRPFPGLDTVVAEPRSAIGITRGGHVMRLLSTDGREGTSSGLTVSELARLLATLGCDAGAYLDGGGSATLATRDHTGRLVVRNALDHGEERAVSNGVAVYSR
;
A
#
# COMPACT_ATOMS: atom_id res chain seq x y z
N MET A 1 9.93 -12.92 -5.36
CA MET A 1 10.16 -12.37 -3.99
C MET A 1 10.27 -13.43 -2.89
N ALA A 2 9.32 -14.37 -2.83
CA ALA A 2 9.24 -15.39 -1.76
C ALA A 2 10.48 -16.29 -1.64
N ALA A 3 11.10 -16.68 -2.77
CA ALA A 3 12.33 -17.48 -2.76
C ALA A 3 13.48 -16.80 -1.98
N ARG A 4 13.71 -15.49 -2.21
CA ARG A 4 14.73 -14.71 -1.48
C ARG A 4 14.46 -14.64 0.02
N GLN A 5 13.19 -14.62 0.41
CA GLN A 5 12.77 -14.61 1.81
C GLN A 5 12.70 -16.00 2.44
N ARG A 6 12.97 -17.06 1.66
CA ARG A 6 12.83 -18.47 2.08
C ARG A 6 11.43 -18.86 2.55
N ALA A 7 10.38 -18.15 2.12
CA ALA A 7 9.00 -18.48 2.46
C ALA A 7 8.58 -19.87 1.95
N VAL A 8 7.64 -20.53 2.63
CA VAL A 8 7.05 -21.81 2.21
C VAL A 8 5.87 -21.63 1.26
N ALA A 9 5.18 -20.50 1.36
CA ALA A 9 4.14 -20.07 0.43
C ALA A 9 4.09 -18.55 0.34
N ALA A 10 3.56 -18.01 -0.75
CA ALA A 10 3.28 -16.59 -0.87
C ALA A 10 2.18 -16.31 -1.90
N VAL A 11 1.44 -15.22 -1.68
CA VAL A 11 0.54 -14.60 -2.67
C VAL A 11 0.94 -13.13 -2.86
N ASN A 12 0.72 -12.57 -4.05
CA ASN A 12 0.89 -11.13 -4.28
C ASN A 12 -0.06 -10.30 -3.39
N GLY A 13 0.23 -9.01 -3.24
CA GLY A 13 -0.44 -8.15 -2.27
C GLY A 13 -1.25 -6.99 -2.87
N ASP A 14 -1.05 -5.82 -2.29
CA ASP A 14 -1.83 -4.59 -2.49
C ASP A 14 -1.70 -4.05 -3.93
N PHE A 15 -2.69 -3.27 -4.35
CA PHE A 15 -2.62 -2.47 -5.57
C PHE A 15 -1.49 -1.46 -5.47
N PHE A 16 -0.90 -1.11 -6.61
CA PHE A 16 0.26 -0.23 -6.64
C PHE A 16 0.30 0.65 -7.88
N ASP A 17 1.08 1.71 -7.77
CA ASP A 17 1.43 2.60 -8.86
C ASP A 17 2.38 1.90 -9.83
N ILE A 18 1.80 1.07 -10.70
CA ILE A 18 2.49 0.21 -11.67
C ILE A 18 2.86 0.94 -12.96
N GLU A 19 2.05 1.93 -13.35
CA GLU A 19 2.20 2.69 -14.58
C GLU A 19 1.82 4.14 -14.34
N GLU A 20 2.47 5.06 -15.07
CA GLU A 20 2.19 6.48 -14.96
C GLU A 20 1.98 7.09 -16.36
N SER A 21 0.81 6.78 -16.92
CA SER A 21 0.34 7.31 -18.22
C SER A 21 -0.43 8.63 -18.08
N GLN A 22 -0.79 9.03 -16.86
CA GLN A 22 -1.65 10.19 -16.60
C GLN A 22 -0.84 11.48 -16.45
N HIS A 23 0.44 11.39 -16.09
CA HIS A 23 1.32 12.53 -15.89
C HIS A 23 2.61 12.40 -16.72
N PRO A 24 2.67 13.02 -17.91
CA PRO A 24 3.84 12.95 -18.78
C PRO A 24 5.14 13.37 -18.06
N GLY A 25 6.17 12.54 -18.17
CA GLY A 25 7.49 12.77 -17.54
C GLY A 25 7.59 12.37 -16.07
N VAL A 26 6.52 11.85 -15.46
CA VAL A 26 6.54 11.27 -14.12
C VAL A 26 6.72 9.76 -14.21
N GLN A 27 7.62 9.22 -13.40
CA GLN A 27 7.89 7.78 -13.34
C GLN A 27 6.89 7.09 -12.39
N ALA A 28 6.39 5.92 -12.80
CA ALA A 28 5.69 5.01 -11.90
C ALA A 28 6.58 4.61 -10.73
N THR A 29 6.04 4.68 -9.51
CA THR A 29 6.82 4.52 -8.28
C THR A 29 6.99 3.07 -7.85
N GLY A 30 6.07 2.19 -8.27
CA GLY A 30 5.94 0.85 -7.72
C GLY A 30 5.51 0.85 -6.25
N ALA A 31 5.06 1.96 -5.67
CA ALA A 31 4.61 2.01 -4.29
C ALA A 31 3.13 1.60 -4.18
N THR A 32 2.75 0.90 -3.11
CA THR A 32 1.38 0.40 -2.97
C THR A 32 0.39 1.49 -2.54
N SER A 33 -0.91 1.24 -2.72
CA SER A 33 -1.97 2.20 -2.40
C SER A 33 -2.19 2.32 -0.90
N GLY A 34 -2.41 1.20 -0.21
CA GLY A 34 -2.80 1.18 1.20
C GLY A 34 -1.63 1.10 2.18
N PRO A 35 -1.91 1.14 3.50
CA PRO A 35 -0.91 1.08 4.55
C PRO A 35 -0.14 -0.24 4.53
N ALA A 36 1.10 -0.22 5.01
CA ALA A 36 1.86 -1.46 5.23
C ALA A 36 2.56 -1.45 6.58
N VAL A 37 2.45 -2.57 7.30
CA VAL A 37 3.10 -2.81 8.59
C VAL A 37 3.87 -4.12 8.51
N ARG A 38 5.10 -4.13 9.00
CA ARG A 38 5.91 -5.34 9.15
C ARG A 38 6.64 -5.32 10.47
N ASP A 39 6.56 -6.42 11.21
CA ASP A 39 7.15 -6.56 12.54
C ASP A 39 6.72 -5.43 13.50
N GLY A 40 5.44 -5.01 13.40
CA GLY A 40 4.87 -3.90 14.17
C GLY A 40 5.33 -2.50 13.73
N ARG A 41 6.20 -2.40 12.72
CA ARG A 41 6.75 -1.12 12.24
C ARG A 41 5.96 -0.60 11.04
N PRO A 42 5.53 0.68 11.04
CA PRO A 42 4.87 1.28 9.88
C PRO A 42 5.88 1.46 8.74
N LEU A 43 5.53 0.97 7.56
CA LEU A 43 6.35 1.11 6.35
C LEU A 43 5.80 2.20 5.43
N LYS A 44 4.49 2.34 5.33
CA LYS A 44 3.81 3.42 4.58
C LYS A 44 2.39 3.63 5.05
N ALA A 45 1.84 4.81 4.77
CA ALA A 45 0.43 5.15 4.95
C ALA A 45 -0.37 5.03 3.64
N ALA A 46 -1.69 5.17 3.72
CA ALA A 46 -2.58 5.18 2.57
C ALA A 46 -2.39 6.43 1.69
N VAL A 47 -2.55 6.28 0.38
CA VAL A 47 -2.82 7.41 -0.53
C VAL A 47 -4.26 7.91 -0.36
N PRO A 48 -4.62 9.13 -0.81
CA PRO A 48 -6.02 9.54 -0.91
C PRO A 48 -6.86 8.54 -1.73
N ASP A 49 -8.14 8.39 -1.42
CA ASP A 49 -9.01 7.41 -2.08
C ASP A 49 -9.11 7.60 -3.60
N GLY A 50 -9.17 8.86 -4.07
CA GLY A 50 -9.18 9.20 -5.50
C GLY A 50 -7.82 9.04 -6.20
N GLN A 51 -6.75 8.73 -5.46
CA GLN A 51 -5.40 8.48 -5.99
C GLN A 51 -5.08 6.99 -6.12
N ARG A 52 -5.97 6.12 -5.67
CA ARG A 52 -5.76 4.67 -5.64
C ARG A 52 -5.63 4.08 -7.05
N PHE A 53 -4.88 2.98 -7.16
CA PHE A 53 -4.95 2.06 -8.30
C PHE A 53 -5.88 0.88 -8.03
N GLY A 54 -6.51 0.38 -9.10
CA GLY A 54 -7.42 -0.77 -9.06
C GLY A 54 -8.89 -0.40 -9.11
N TRP A 55 -9.73 -1.42 -8.91
CA TRP A 55 -11.19 -1.35 -9.01
C TRP A 55 -11.79 -0.37 -8.00
N PRO A 56 -12.90 0.33 -8.30
CA PRO A 56 -13.55 1.25 -7.37
C PRO A 56 -13.75 0.63 -5.98
N LEU A 57 -13.58 1.46 -4.94
CA LEU A 57 -13.84 1.04 -3.57
C LEU A 57 -15.34 0.71 -3.41
N PRO A 58 -15.71 -0.35 -2.67
CA PRO A 58 -17.09 -0.55 -2.27
C PRO A 58 -17.55 0.63 -1.40
N ARG A 59 -18.86 0.86 -1.34
CA ARG A 59 -19.43 1.97 -0.54
C ARG A 59 -18.98 1.88 0.92
N GLY A 60 -18.35 2.95 1.42
CA GLY A 60 -17.81 3.02 2.78
C GLY A 60 -16.43 2.39 2.96
N GLY A 61 -15.86 1.80 1.91
CA GLY A 61 -14.46 1.36 1.88
C GLY A 61 -13.50 2.53 1.70
N SER A 62 -12.24 2.30 2.03
CA SER A 62 -11.17 3.29 1.95
C SER A 62 -9.82 2.62 1.71
N THR A 63 -8.91 3.37 1.13
CA THR A 63 -7.48 3.01 1.01
C THR A 63 -6.80 2.74 2.35
N GLU A 64 -7.34 3.24 3.46
CA GLU A 64 -6.84 2.96 4.81
C GLU A 64 -7.24 1.58 5.35
N ASP A 65 -8.14 0.87 4.66
CA ASP A 65 -8.55 -0.47 5.05
C ASP A 65 -7.42 -1.49 4.81
N VAL A 66 -7.21 -2.33 5.80
CA VAL A 66 -6.14 -3.33 5.81
C VAL A 66 -6.64 -4.71 6.20
N PHE A 67 -5.94 -5.72 5.70
CA PHE A 67 -5.93 -7.07 6.25
C PHE A 67 -4.57 -7.35 6.87
N GLY A 68 -4.56 -8.05 8.00
CA GLY A 68 -3.31 -8.30 8.70
C GLY A 68 -3.45 -9.27 9.86
N ILE A 69 -2.33 -9.45 10.56
CA ILE A 69 -2.20 -10.27 11.76
C ILE A 69 -1.83 -9.35 12.92
N GLY A 70 -2.57 -9.47 14.01
CA GLY A 70 -2.26 -8.73 15.23
C GLY A 70 -1.04 -9.24 15.97
N VAL A 71 -0.57 -8.43 16.92
CA VAL A 71 0.43 -8.89 17.91
C VAL A 71 -0.08 -10.05 18.79
N ASP A 72 -1.39 -10.26 18.82
CA ASP A 72 -2.10 -11.39 19.45
C ASP A 72 -2.15 -12.65 18.56
N GLY A 73 -1.52 -12.62 17.38
CA GLY A 73 -1.47 -13.74 16.44
C GLY A 73 -2.76 -13.98 15.64
N SER A 74 -3.80 -13.17 15.85
CA SER A 74 -5.09 -13.34 15.18
C SER A 74 -5.19 -12.50 13.91
N ALA A 75 -5.64 -13.12 12.82
CA ALA A 75 -5.94 -12.43 11.58
C ALA A 75 -7.20 -11.58 11.72
N ARG A 76 -7.17 -10.35 11.21
CA ARG A 76 -8.33 -9.44 11.23
C ARG A 76 -8.26 -8.40 10.13
N THR A 77 -9.41 -7.78 9.89
CA THR A 77 -9.51 -6.53 9.14
C THR A 77 -9.36 -5.34 10.09
N GLY A 78 -9.04 -4.17 9.54
CA GLY A 78 -9.03 -2.93 10.31
C GLY A 78 -8.76 -1.73 9.43
N ARG A 79 -8.69 -0.56 10.06
CA ARG A 79 -8.28 0.69 9.43
C ARG A 79 -6.98 1.18 10.05
N LEU A 80 -6.04 1.62 9.23
CA LEU A 80 -4.78 2.22 9.67
C LEU A 80 -4.66 3.66 9.16
N THR A 81 -4.86 4.62 10.05
CA THR A 81 -4.77 6.05 9.76
C THR A 81 -3.43 6.60 10.24
N LEU A 82 -2.76 7.40 9.42
CA LEU A 82 -1.51 8.06 9.81
C LEU A 82 -1.78 9.16 10.84
N GLN A 83 -1.04 9.11 11.94
CA GLN A 83 -0.92 10.21 12.88
C GLN A 83 0.54 10.62 12.95
N GLY A 84 0.86 11.83 12.49
CA GLY A 84 2.22 12.31 12.51
C GLY A 84 2.31 13.82 12.62
N HIS A 85 3.47 14.27 13.06
CA HIS A 85 3.79 15.69 13.16
C HIS A 85 5.29 15.96 12.99
N ILE A 86 5.59 17.17 12.54
CA ILE A 86 6.93 17.72 12.47
C ILE A 86 7.00 18.83 13.52
N ARG A 87 7.94 18.74 14.45
CA ARG A 87 8.17 19.74 15.49
C ARG A 87 9.45 20.50 15.23
N THR A 88 9.35 21.82 15.32
CA THR A 88 10.50 22.73 15.21
C THR A 88 10.37 23.82 16.26
N ALA A 89 11.50 24.30 16.79
CA ALA A 89 11.47 25.38 17.78
C ALA A 89 10.93 26.70 17.19
N ALA A 90 11.19 26.94 15.89
CA ALA A 90 10.83 28.19 15.22
C ALA A 90 9.37 28.25 14.75
N HIS A 91 8.76 27.11 14.40
CA HIS A 91 7.45 27.07 13.72
C HIS A 91 6.42 26.17 14.41
N GLY A 92 6.70 25.75 15.64
CA GLY A 92 5.81 24.89 16.41
C GLY A 92 5.63 23.51 15.79
N THR A 93 4.38 23.05 15.71
CA THR A 93 4.00 21.72 15.24
C THR A 93 3.28 21.80 13.90
N LEU A 94 3.82 21.14 12.88
CA LEU A 94 3.21 20.99 11.56
C LEU A 94 2.60 19.58 11.41
N PRO A 95 1.40 19.43 10.85
CA PRO A 95 0.80 18.12 10.61
C PRO A 95 1.57 17.36 9.52
N LEU A 96 1.83 16.08 9.77
CA LEU A 96 2.40 15.16 8.79
C LEU A 96 1.30 14.19 8.34
N ARG A 97 0.92 14.27 7.06
CA ARG A 97 -0.22 13.51 6.50
C ARG A 97 0.19 12.52 5.41
N GLY A 98 1.48 12.28 5.23
CA GLY A 98 1.96 11.20 4.38
C GLY A 98 3.18 10.48 4.91
N LEU A 99 3.30 9.19 4.58
CA LEU A 99 4.43 8.33 4.90
C LEU A 99 4.71 7.39 3.72
N ASN A 100 5.83 7.58 3.03
CA ASN A 100 6.29 6.73 1.91
C ASN A 100 5.17 6.39 0.89
N GLN A 101 4.44 7.40 0.42
CA GLN A 101 3.30 7.22 -0.47
C GLN A 101 3.49 8.01 -1.76
N TYR A 102 3.02 7.44 -2.87
CA TYR A 102 3.15 8.05 -4.19
C TYR A 102 2.15 9.17 -4.47
N ALA A 103 1.22 9.47 -3.55
CA ALA A 103 0.32 10.61 -3.66
C ALA A 103 0.06 11.20 -2.27
N LEU A 104 0.43 12.47 -2.08
CA LEU A 104 0.17 13.20 -0.84
C LEU A 104 -1.19 13.91 -0.90
N PRO A 105 -1.94 13.96 0.22
CA PRO A 105 -3.13 14.77 0.30
C PRO A 105 -2.85 16.22 -0.11
N VAL A 106 -3.79 16.87 -0.80
CA VAL A 106 -3.66 18.27 -1.21
C VAL A 106 -3.32 19.16 -0.01
N GLY A 107 -2.34 20.05 -0.18
CA GLY A 107 -1.91 20.99 0.86
C GLY A 107 -1.13 20.36 2.03
N SER A 108 -0.68 19.12 1.92
CA SER A 108 -0.05 18.40 3.03
C SER A 108 1.48 18.29 2.94
N ILE A 109 2.07 17.76 4.03
CA ILE A 109 3.47 17.35 4.10
C ILE A 109 3.51 15.83 4.30
N GLY A 110 4.32 15.15 3.50
CA GLY A 110 4.68 13.75 3.67
C GLY A 110 6.15 13.56 4.07
N VAL A 111 6.44 12.43 4.72
CA VAL A 111 7.79 11.98 5.00
C VAL A 111 8.15 10.78 4.14
N PHE A 112 9.34 10.83 3.57
CA PHE A 112 9.99 9.74 2.86
C PHE A 112 11.20 9.29 3.67
N THR A 113 11.30 7.99 3.85
CA THR A 113 12.34 7.32 4.65
C THR A 113 13.28 6.54 3.73
N PRO A 114 14.39 5.96 4.23
CA PRO A 114 15.23 5.06 3.42
C PRO A 114 14.46 3.93 2.71
N ARG A 115 13.29 3.54 3.24
CA ARG A 115 12.41 2.52 2.66
C ARG A 115 11.72 2.93 1.37
N TRP A 116 11.68 4.23 1.04
CA TRP A 116 11.15 4.70 -0.25
C TRP A 116 12.00 4.20 -1.43
N GLY A 117 13.29 4.00 -1.23
CA GLY A 117 14.21 3.65 -2.30
C GLY A 117 14.61 4.85 -3.15
N ALA A 118 14.96 4.59 -4.42
CA ALA A 118 15.58 5.57 -5.30
C ALA A 118 14.62 6.29 -6.26
N THR A 119 13.34 5.89 -6.31
CA THR A 119 12.39 6.42 -7.27
C THR A 119 12.12 7.91 -7.02
N SER A 120 11.85 8.66 -8.09
CA SER A 120 11.45 10.06 -7.99
C SER A 120 10.21 10.21 -7.10
N ARG A 121 10.21 11.26 -6.27
CA ARG A 121 9.05 11.64 -5.45
C ARG A 121 8.09 12.56 -6.20
N ALA A 122 8.33 12.83 -7.48
CA ALA A 122 7.48 13.70 -8.30
C ALA A 122 6.02 13.25 -8.33
N ARG A 123 5.76 11.94 -8.36
CA ARG A 123 4.40 11.41 -8.36
C ARG A 123 3.58 11.83 -7.14
N ALA A 124 4.26 12.06 -6.01
CA ALA A 124 3.66 12.44 -4.73
C ALA A 124 2.92 13.78 -4.75
N VAL A 125 3.18 14.62 -5.74
CA VAL A 125 2.57 15.95 -5.90
C VAL A 125 1.63 16.03 -7.11
N CYS A 126 1.22 14.87 -7.65
CA CYS A 126 0.32 14.74 -8.79
C CYS A 126 -1.12 14.42 -8.38
N GLY A 127 -2.07 15.02 -9.10
CA GLY A 127 -3.50 14.88 -8.89
C GLY A 127 -4.07 15.58 -7.64
N THR A 128 -5.37 15.37 -7.43
CA THR A 128 -6.11 15.83 -6.24
C THR A 128 -6.53 14.64 -5.38
N ASP A 129 -7.11 14.90 -4.20
CA ASP A 129 -7.58 13.81 -3.32
C ASP A 129 -8.65 12.92 -3.97
N ASP A 130 -9.36 13.46 -4.99
CA ASP A 130 -10.48 12.81 -5.67
C ASP A 130 -10.17 12.42 -7.13
N VAL A 131 -9.24 13.10 -7.79
CA VAL A 131 -8.97 12.92 -9.24
C VAL A 131 -7.49 12.59 -9.46
N ARG A 132 -7.23 11.30 -9.68
CA ARG A 132 -5.87 10.78 -9.95
C ARG A 132 -5.17 11.49 -11.12
N ALA A 133 -5.89 11.73 -12.22
CA ALA A 133 -5.35 12.27 -13.46
C ALA A 133 -5.20 13.80 -13.48
N ALA A 134 -5.53 14.50 -12.40
CA ALA A 134 -5.38 15.96 -12.37
C ALA A 134 -3.88 16.33 -12.38
N PRO A 135 -3.49 17.52 -12.90
CA PRO A 135 -2.08 17.86 -13.08
C PRO A 135 -1.26 17.82 -11.79
N CYS A 136 0.06 17.65 -11.93
CA CYS A 136 0.99 17.85 -10.83
C CYS A 136 1.11 19.32 -10.46
N THR A 137 1.11 19.61 -9.16
CA THR A 137 1.35 20.97 -8.69
C THR A 137 2.79 21.39 -8.94
N ARG A 138 2.97 22.68 -9.26
CA ARG A 138 4.30 23.30 -9.30
C ARG A 138 4.72 23.88 -7.95
N ASP A 139 3.79 23.96 -6.99
CA ASP A 139 4.06 24.43 -5.65
C ASP A 139 4.46 23.26 -4.75
N ALA A 140 5.70 22.81 -4.92
CA ALA A 140 6.33 21.77 -4.11
C ALA A 140 7.55 22.34 -3.36
N TYR A 141 7.88 21.72 -2.22
CA TYR A 141 9.11 22.03 -1.50
C TYR A 141 9.61 20.79 -0.77
N GLU A 142 10.88 20.47 -0.96
CA GLU A 142 11.54 19.30 -0.39
C GLU A 142 12.60 19.73 0.62
N VAL A 143 12.65 19.05 1.77
CA VAL A 143 13.59 19.31 2.87
C VAL A 143 14.23 18.00 3.27
N THR A 144 15.55 17.89 3.14
CA THR A 144 16.30 16.74 3.64
C THR A 144 16.72 16.97 5.08
N VAL A 145 16.31 16.09 5.97
CA VAL A 145 16.65 16.11 7.41
C VAL A 145 17.57 14.93 7.70
N ARG A 146 18.73 15.18 8.30
CA ARG A 146 19.67 14.13 8.72
C ARG A 146 19.99 14.28 10.20
N ARG A 147 19.72 13.23 10.97
CA ARG A 147 19.89 13.18 12.43
C ARG A 147 19.21 14.39 13.11
N GLY A 148 17.96 14.65 12.72
CA GLY A 148 17.14 15.72 13.30
C GLY A 148 17.52 17.15 12.90
N VAL A 149 18.36 17.35 11.88
CA VAL A 149 18.78 18.68 11.42
C VAL A 149 18.58 18.80 9.91
N VAL A 150 18.00 19.91 9.44
CA VAL A 150 17.88 20.22 8.01
C VAL A 150 19.25 20.36 7.38
N ARG A 151 19.48 19.64 6.29
CA ARG A 151 20.75 19.65 5.55
C ARG A 151 20.65 20.37 4.22
N SER A 152 19.56 20.15 3.50
CA SER A 152 19.31 20.77 2.21
C SER A 152 17.83 20.99 2.00
N VAL A 153 17.53 21.90 1.08
CA VAL A 153 16.18 22.26 0.65
C VAL A 153 16.15 22.35 -0.87
N SER A 154 14.99 22.10 -1.47
CA SER A 154 14.77 22.16 -2.92
C SER A 154 13.34 22.61 -3.22
N SER A 155 13.16 23.39 -4.30
CA SER A 155 11.84 23.79 -4.81
C SER A 155 11.17 22.74 -5.69
N ALA A 156 11.84 21.59 -5.92
CA ALA A 156 11.30 20.50 -6.71
C ALA A 156 11.45 19.16 -5.96
N PRO A 157 10.51 18.21 -6.16
CA PRO A 157 10.66 16.86 -5.65
C PRO A 157 11.93 16.22 -6.22
N GLY A 158 12.72 15.59 -5.35
CA GLY A 158 13.94 14.91 -5.74
C GLY A 158 13.71 13.45 -6.12
N SER A 159 14.81 12.82 -6.54
CA SER A 159 14.94 11.38 -6.75
C SER A 159 16.13 10.85 -5.96
N GLY A 160 16.43 9.56 -6.09
CA GLY A 160 17.59 8.93 -5.48
C GLY A 160 17.33 8.40 -4.06
N PRO A 161 18.21 7.49 -3.59
CA PRO A 161 18.06 6.80 -2.31
C PRO A 161 18.20 7.79 -1.14
N ILE A 162 17.43 7.55 -0.07
CA ILE A 162 17.52 8.32 1.17
C ILE A 162 18.46 7.58 2.13
N PRO A 163 19.59 8.17 2.56
CA PRO A 163 20.54 7.49 3.43
C PRO A 163 19.99 7.22 4.83
N GLU A 164 20.48 6.16 5.48
CA GLU A 164 20.13 5.85 6.87
C GLU A 164 20.39 7.03 7.82
N GLY A 165 19.51 7.16 8.82
CA GLY A 165 19.48 8.32 9.72
C GLY A 165 19.03 9.63 9.05
N SER A 166 18.48 9.57 7.83
CA SER A 166 17.91 10.70 7.12
C SER A 166 16.45 10.44 6.73
N VAL A 167 15.69 11.52 6.59
CA VAL A 167 14.35 11.52 5.99
C VAL A 167 14.23 12.72 5.05
N VAL A 168 13.32 12.62 4.08
CA VAL A 168 12.94 13.71 3.20
C VAL A 168 11.51 14.12 3.53
N LEU A 169 11.31 15.39 3.86
CA LEU A 169 9.98 15.99 3.97
C LEU A 169 9.63 16.60 2.61
N LEU A 170 8.49 16.23 2.05
CA LEU A 170 7.97 16.80 0.81
C LEU A 170 6.62 17.42 1.10
N GLY A 171 6.51 18.72 0.84
CA GLY A 171 5.28 19.48 0.96
C GLY A 171 4.74 19.84 -0.41
N ARG A 172 3.42 19.89 -0.51
CA ARG A 172 2.69 20.45 -1.66
C ARG A 172 1.74 21.56 -1.21
N GLU A 173 1.61 22.60 -2.02
CA GLU A 173 0.79 23.81 -1.77
C GLU A 173 1.00 24.39 -0.35
N ALA A 174 -0.01 24.34 0.52
CA ALA A 174 0.10 24.82 1.90
C ALA A 174 1.24 24.12 2.68
N GLY A 175 1.47 22.83 2.43
CA GLY A 175 2.60 22.09 3.00
C GLY A 175 3.95 22.56 2.45
N ALA A 176 4.04 22.89 1.16
CA ALA A 176 5.23 23.48 0.56
C ALA A 176 5.55 24.85 1.18
N LYS A 177 4.53 25.70 1.32
CA LYS A 177 4.62 27.00 2.01
C LYS A 177 5.16 26.86 3.43
N ALA A 178 4.66 25.89 4.20
CA ALA A 178 5.13 25.64 5.55
C ALA A 178 6.61 25.19 5.59
N LEU A 179 7.02 24.31 4.67
CA LEU A 179 8.39 23.81 4.62
C LEU A 179 9.43 24.85 4.18
N ARG A 180 9.04 25.87 3.39
CA ARG A 180 9.93 26.99 3.01
C ARG A 180 10.47 27.78 4.19
N ALA A 181 9.83 27.69 5.34
CA ALA A 181 10.28 28.34 6.57
C ALA A 181 11.48 27.60 7.22
N LEU A 182 11.78 26.37 6.79
CA LEU A 182 12.89 25.56 7.29
C LEU A 182 14.16 25.86 6.48
N LYS A 183 15.22 26.26 7.17
CA LYS A 183 16.54 26.52 6.56
C LYS A 183 17.56 25.46 6.99
N PRO A 184 18.63 25.20 6.20
CA PRO A 184 19.76 24.39 6.66
C PRO A 184 20.21 24.78 8.07
N GLY A 185 20.44 23.79 8.93
CA GLY A 185 20.75 23.98 10.35
C GLY A 185 19.53 23.97 11.29
N THR A 186 18.30 24.07 10.77
CA THR A 186 17.09 24.01 11.61
C THR A 186 16.95 22.63 12.26
N ALA A 187 16.75 22.58 13.58
CA ALA A 187 16.41 21.36 14.30
C ALA A 187 14.96 20.95 14.03
N VAL A 188 14.75 19.70 13.64
CA VAL A 188 13.46 19.14 13.24
C VAL A 188 13.30 17.76 13.86
N LYS A 189 12.19 17.57 14.58
CA LYS A 189 11.77 16.24 15.06
C LYS A 189 10.57 15.77 14.25
N VAL A 190 10.67 14.58 13.67
CA VAL A 190 9.59 13.95 12.90
C VAL A 190 9.13 12.72 13.67
N ASP A 191 7.86 12.69 14.06
CA ASP A 191 7.26 11.53 14.70
C ASP A 191 6.00 11.13 13.94
N TYR A 192 5.79 9.83 13.78
CA TYR A 192 4.61 9.28 13.13
C TYR A 192 4.29 7.87 13.65
N ARG A 193 3.02 7.51 13.55
CA ARG A 193 2.51 6.15 13.80
C ARG A 193 1.30 5.88 12.90
N LEU A 194 1.02 4.61 12.64
CA LEU A 194 -0.26 4.18 12.09
C LEU A 194 -1.17 3.80 13.27
N ALA A 195 -2.23 4.57 13.48
CA ALA A 195 -3.23 4.29 14.50
C ALA A 195 -4.24 3.29 13.96
N SER A 196 -4.54 2.24 14.73
CA SER A 196 -5.55 1.25 14.37
C SER A 196 -6.88 1.53 15.06
N SER A 197 -7.99 1.32 14.35
CA SER A 197 -9.34 1.29 14.94
C SER A 197 -9.64 -0.01 15.72
N GLY A 198 -8.77 -1.02 15.64
CA GLY A 198 -8.97 -2.33 16.26
C GLY A 198 -8.42 -2.45 17.69
N ARG A 199 -8.76 -3.57 18.36
CA ARG A 199 -8.40 -3.84 19.77
C ARG A 199 -6.90 -3.99 20.03
N ALA A 200 -6.13 -4.44 19.04
CA ALA A 200 -4.69 -4.65 19.18
C ALA A 200 -3.93 -4.09 17.97
N PRO A 201 -2.67 -3.65 18.14
CA PRO A 201 -1.80 -3.27 17.03
C PRO A 201 -1.57 -4.43 16.06
N PHE A 202 -1.34 -4.10 14.79
CA PHE A 202 -0.93 -5.09 13.79
C PHE A 202 0.56 -5.38 13.90
N ALA A 203 0.92 -6.67 13.93
CA ALA A 203 2.29 -7.11 13.71
C ALA A 203 2.63 -7.11 12.21
N PHE A 204 1.65 -7.46 11.38
CA PHE A 204 1.73 -7.43 9.93
C PHE A 204 0.41 -6.88 9.37
N ALA A 205 0.47 -6.02 8.36
CA ALA A 205 -0.71 -5.55 7.64
C ALA A 205 -0.32 -5.07 6.24
N LEU A 206 -1.26 -5.20 5.31
CA LEU A 206 -1.21 -4.58 3.98
C LEU A 206 -2.56 -3.98 3.63
N GLY A 207 -2.55 -2.98 2.74
CA GLY A 207 -3.75 -2.48 2.08
C GLY A 207 -4.49 -3.63 1.39
N ALA A 208 -5.77 -3.77 1.69
CA ALA A 208 -6.61 -4.81 1.11
C ALA A 208 -8.09 -4.40 1.21
N HIS A 209 -8.83 -4.60 0.13
CA HIS A 209 -10.17 -4.03 -0.01
C HIS A 209 -11.24 -5.06 0.33
N PRO A 210 -12.06 -4.85 1.37
CA PRO A 210 -12.99 -5.85 1.84
C PRO A 210 -14.10 -6.10 0.81
N ILE A 211 -14.30 -7.37 0.45
CA ILE A 211 -15.36 -7.84 -0.45
C ILE A 211 -16.29 -8.84 0.24
N VAL A 212 -15.92 -9.33 1.43
CA VAL A 212 -16.77 -10.13 2.32
C VAL A 212 -16.69 -9.58 3.74
N VAL A 213 -17.85 -9.42 4.39
CA VAL A 213 -17.99 -9.02 5.80
C VAL A 213 -19.09 -9.86 6.46
N ARG A 214 -18.81 -10.38 7.66
CA ARG A 214 -19.71 -11.26 8.42
C ARG A 214 -20.25 -12.43 7.57
N GLY A 215 -19.36 -13.04 6.78
CA GLY A 215 -19.68 -14.17 5.92
C GLY A 215 -20.52 -13.81 4.69
N ARG A 216 -20.75 -12.53 4.39
CA ARG A 216 -21.59 -12.08 3.28
C ARG A 216 -20.80 -11.21 2.29
N PRO A 217 -20.95 -11.43 0.97
CA PRO A 217 -20.43 -10.50 -0.03
C PRO A 217 -20.95 -9.07 0.16
N PHE A 218 -20.11 -8.08 -0.13
CA PHE A 218 -20.57 -6.69 -0.21
C PHE A 218 -21.60 -6.52 -1.35
N PRO A 219 -22.61 -5.64 -1.17
CA PRO A 219 -23.52 -5.32 -2.26
C PRO A 219 -22.82 -4.47 -3.32
N GLY A 220 -23.27 -4.59 -4.58
CA GLY A 220 -22.79 -3.74 -5.68
C GLY A 220 -21.35 -4.03 -6.13
N LEU A 221 -20.80 -5.20 -5.80
CA LEU A 221 -19.53 -5.66 -6.36
C LEU A 221 -19.67 -5.91 -7.86
N ASP A 222 -18.61 -5.66 -8.61
CA ASP A 222 -18.57 -5.88 -10.06
C ASP A 222 -18.97 -7.32 -10.43
N THR A 223 -19.88 -7.43 -11.39
CA THR A 223 -20.45 -8.68 -11.92
C THR A 223 -20.15 -8.87 -13.39
N VAL A 224 -19.35 -7.99 -14.00
CA VAL A 224 -19.18 -7.96 -15.46
C VAL A 224 -17.79 -8.42 -15.85
N VAL A 225 -16.75 -7.95 -15.16
CA VAL A 225 -15.38 -8.14 -15.62
C VAL A 225 -14.76 -9.34 -14.93
N ALA A 226 -14.58 -10.42 -15.67
CA ALA A 226 -13.89 -11.62 -15.22
C ALA A 226 -12.38 -11.50 -15.45
N GLU A 227 -11.58 -11.78 -14.42
CA GLU A 227 -10.12 -11.67 -14.45
C GLU A 227 -9.47 -12.73 -13.56
N PRO A 228 -8.16 -13.04 -13.72
CA PRO A 228 -7.38 -13.65 -12.67
C PRO A 228 -7.47 -12.80 -11.39
N ARG A 229 -7.72 -13.42 -10.24
CA ARG A 229 -7.92 -12.70 -8.97
C ARG A 229 -7.01 -13.25 -7.91
N SER A 230 -6.45 -12.36 -7.09
CA SER A 230 -5.86 -12.74 -5.80
C SER A 230 -6.72 -12.23 -4.66
N ALA A 231 -6.84 -13.04 -3.60
CA ALA A 231 -7.64 -12.70 -2.44
C ALA A 231 -7.04 -13.24 -1.15
N ILE A 232 -7.47 -12.60 -0.07
CA ILE A 232 -7.22 -13.04 1.30
C ILE A 232 -8.56 -13.22 2.02
N GLY A 233 -8.70 -14.32 2.74
CA GLY A 233 -9.88 -14.63 3.54
C GLY A 233 -9.49 -14.89 4.99
N ILE A 234 -10.38 -14.56 5.92
CA ILE A 234 -10.24 -14.84 7.36
C ILE A 234 -11.42 -15.70 7.77
N THR A 235 -11.14 -16.81 8.46
CA THR A 235 -12.16 -17.73 8.99
C THR A 235 -11.77 -18.19 10.40
N ARG A 236 -12.67 -18.92 11.04
CA ARG A 236 -12.50 -19.49 12.39
C ARG A 236 -12.08 -18.41 13.40
N GLY A 237 -12.77 -17.26 13.37
CA GLY A 237 -12.54 -16.17 14.32
C GLY A 237 -11.15 -15.53 14.25
N GLY A 238 -10.44 -15.63 13.11
CA GLY A 238 -9.10 -15.06 12.94
C GLY A 238 -7.96 -16.07 13.06
N HIS A 239 -8.25 -17.33 13.38
CA HIS A 239 -7.23 -18.37 13.50
C HIS A 239 -6.79 -18.98 12.18
N VAL A 240 -7.54 -18.76 11.09
CA VAL A 240 -7.16 -19.25 9.76
C VAL A 240 -7.26 -18.10 8.76
N MET A 241 -6.15 -17.90 8.05
CA MET A 241 -6.05 -17.00 6.91
C MET A 241 -5.94 -17.85 5.63
N ARG A 242 -6.86 -17.64 4.69
CA ARG A 242 -6.83 -18.26 3.37
C ARG A 242 -6.15 -17.30 2.39
N LEU A 243 -5.15 -17.80 1.68
CA LEU A 243 -4.52 -17.12 0.55
C LEU A 243 -5.01 -17.78 -0.72
N LEU A 244 -5.51 -17.01 -1.67
CA LEU A 244 -6.18 -17.51 -2.86
C LEU A 244 -5.69 -16.75 -4.09
N SER A 245 -5.46 -17.49 -5.18
CA SER A 245 -5.28 -16.96 -6.52
C SER A 245 -6.15 -17.79 -7.46
N THR A 246 -6.78 -17.16 -8.44
CA THR A 246 -7.56 -17.83 -9.48
C THR A 246 -6.94 -17.61 -10.83
N ASP A 247 -7.00 -18.63 -11.69
CA ASP A 247 -6.64 -18.52 -13.09
C ASP A 247 -7.63 -17.62 -13.84
N GLY A 248 -7.25 -17.13 -15.01
CA GLY A 248 -8.11 -16.35 -15.90
C GLY A 248 -7.34 -15.94 -17.16
N ARG A 249 -8.03 -15.39 -18.16
CA ARG A 249 -7.46 -15.04 -19.49
C ARG A 249 -6.85 -16.22 -20.25
N GLU A 250 -7.33 -17.42 -19.99
CA GLU A 250 -6.84 -18.64 -20.65
C GLU A 250 -7.98 -19.44 -21.25
N GLY A 251 -7.67 -20.34 -22.21
CA GLY A 251 -8.67 -21.15 -22.90
C GLY A 251 -9.53 -22.01 -21.97
N THR A 252 -9.04 -22.32 -20.77
CA THR A 252 -9.74 -23.11 -19.74
C THR A 252 -10.41 -22.26 -18.65
N SER A 253 -10.14 -20.95 -18.57
CA SER A 253 -10.72 -20.06 -17.55
C SER A 253 -10.77 -18.60 -18.00
N SER A 254 -11.96 -18.00 -17.98
CA SER A 254 -12.14 -16.54 -18.10
C SER A 254 -11.74 -15.78 -16.83
N GLY A 255 -11.56 -16.47 -15.71
CA GLY A 255 -11.40 -15.86 -14.39
C GLY A 255 -12.73 -15.57 -13.70
N LEU A 256 -12.65 -14.81 -12.60
CA LEU A 256 -13.82 -14.47 -11.77
C LEU A 256 -14.11 -12.98 -11.79
N THR A 257 -15.39 -12.63 -11.74
CA THR A 257 -15.84 -11.29 -11.34
C THR A 257 -15.56 -11.06 -9.86
N VAL A 258 -15.57 -9.79 -9.42
CA VAL A 258 -15.38 -9.47 -7.99
C VAL A 258 -16.50 -10.06 -7.13
N SER A 259 -17.73 -10.09 -7.66
CA SER A 259 -18.89 -10.71 -7.02
C SER A 259 -18.73 -12.24 -6.86
N GLU A 260 -18.24 -12.93 -7.89
CA GLU A 260 -17.97 -14.37 -7.82
C GLU A 260 -16.83 -14.70 -6.85
N LEU A 261 -15.77 -13.91 -6.85
CA LEU A 261 -14.68 -14.05 -5.88
C LEU A 261 -15.19 -13.91 -4.44
N ALA A 262 -16.06 -12.92 -4.18
CA ALA A 262 -16.67 -12.74 -2.86
C ALA A 262 -17.57 -13.92 -2.47
N ARG A 263 -18.37 -14.44 -3.40
CA ARG A 263 -19.17 -15.66 -3.18
C ARG A 263 -18.28 -16.87 -2.89
N LEU A 264 -17.17 -17.04 -3.62
CA LEU A 264 -16.22 -18.11 -3.37
C LEU A 264 -15.63 -18.03 -1.96
N LEU A 265 -15.18 -16.86 -1.52
CA LEU A 265 -14.67 -16.67 -0.15
C LEU A 265 -15.75 -16.98 0.91
N ALA A 266 -17.00 -16.58 0.68
CA ALA A 266 -18.12 -16.89 1.57
C ALA A 266 -18.39 -18.40 1.63
N THR A 267 -18.42 -19.10 0.48
CA THR A 267 -18.55 -20.57 0.41
C THR A 267 -17.40 -21.29 1.11
N LEU A 268 -16.19 -20.73 1.07
CA LEU A 268 -15.02 -21.24 1.82
C LEU A 268 -15.08 -20.95 3.34
N GLY A 269 -16.17 -20.36 3.82
CA GLY A 269 -16.44 -20.08 5.23
C GLY A 269 -15.70 -18.85 5.76
N CYS A 270 -15.28 -17.91 4.90
CA CYS A 270 -14.61 -16.71 5.37
C CYS A 270 -15.59 -15.73 6.00
N ASP A 271 -15.36 -15.36 7.26
CA ASP A 271 -16.09 -14.32 7.97
C ASP A 271 -15.77 -12.92 7.42
N ALA A 272 -14.54 -12.73 6.95
CA ALA A 272 -14.11 -11.53 6.25
C ALA A 272 -13.19 -11.92 5.08
N GLY A 273 -13.22 -11.13 4.01
CA GLY A 273 -12.36 -11.39 2.85
C GLY A 273 -12.10 -10.12 2.06
N ALA A 274 -10.92 -10.02 1.46
CA ALA A 274 -10.52 -8.89 0.65
C ALA A 274 -9.95 -9.32 -0.69
N TYR A 275 -10.18 -8.45 -1.67
CA TYR A 275 -9.55 -8.50 -2.97
C TYR A 275 -8.18 -7.81 -2.90
N LEU A 276 -7.17 -8.52 -3.40
CA LEU A 276 -5.80 -8.04 -3.59
C LEU A 276 -5.61 -7.60 -5.04
N ASP A 277 -4.41 -7.16 -5.42
CA ASP A 277 -4.13 -6.88 -6.82
C ASP A 277 -4.28 -8.16 -7.67
N GLY A 278 -4.86 -8.04 -8.86
CA GLY A 278 -5.23 -9.18 -9.72
C GLY A 278 -4.70 -9.04 -11.14
N GLY A 279 -5.40 -9.63 -12.11
CA GLY A 279 -4.93 -9.71 -13.50
C GLY A 279 -3.55 -10.36 -13.55
N GLY A 280 -2.65 -9.84 -14.38
CA GLY A 280 -1.26 -10.35 -14.46
C GLY A 280 -0.43 -10.24 -13.17
N SER A 281 -0.91 -9.58 -12.11
CA SER A 281 -0.27 -9.63 -10.79
C SER A 281 -0.65 -10.87 -9.98
N ALA A 282 -1.71 -11.61 -10.37
CA ALA A 282 -2.22 -12.74 -9.61
C ALA A 282 -1.21 -13.88 -9.60
N THR A 283 -0.64 -14.17 -8.43
CA THR A 283 0.39 -15.21 -8.29
C THR A 283 0.34 -15.81 -6.90
N LEU A 284 0.10 -17.11 -6.82
CA LEU A 284 0.23 -17.95 -5.63
C LEU A 284 1.36 -18.95 -5.85
N ALA A 285 2.35 -18.96 -4.98
CA ALA A 285 3.46 -19.90 -5.03
C ALA A 285 3.57 -20.69 -3.73
N THR A 286 3.87 -21.99 -3.83
CA THR A 286 4.17 -22.86 -2.68
C THR A 286 5.37 -23.73 -2.95
N ARG A 287 6.06 -24.16 -1.89
CA ARG A 287 7.10 -25.18 -2.03
C ARG A 287 6.48 -26.52 -2.40
N ASP A 288 7.06 -27.19 -3.39
CA ASP A 288 6.77 -28.60 -3.66
C ASP A 288 7.51 -29.52 -2.68
N HIS A 289 7.34 -30.84 -2.84
CA HIS A 289 7.97 -31.85 -1.99
C HIS A 289 9.51 -31.86 -2.08
N THR A 290 10.09 -31.25 -3.12
CA THR A 290 11.55 -31.08 -3.27
C THR A 290 12.06 -29.80 -2.59
N GLY A 291 11.15 -29.00 -2.02
CA GLY A 291 11.46 -27.72 -1.42
C GLY A 291 11.60 -26.58 -2.44
N ARG A 292 11.42 -26.83 -3.74
CA ARG A 292 11.43 -25.79 -4.78
C ARG A 292 10.15 -24.98 -4.72
N LEU A 293 10.26 -23.65 -4.83
CA LEU A 293 9.09 -22.78 -4.91
C LEU A 293 8.50 -22.85 -6.32
N VAL A 294 7.21 -23.14 -6.43
CA VAL A 294 6.51 -23.31 -7.71
C VAL A 294 5.23 -22.49 -7.69
N VAL A 295 4.95 -21.79 -8.79
CA VAL A 295 3.68 -21.08 -9.00
C VAL A 295 2.55 -22.11 -9.21
N ARG A 296 1.40 -21.87 -8.59
CA ARG A 296 0.28 -22.82 -8.52
C ARG A 296 -0.92 -22.44 -9.38
N ASN A 297 -1.03 -21.16 -9.74
CA ASN A 297 -2.01 -20.68 -10.70
C ASN A 297 -1.37 -20.52 -12.08
N ALA A 298 -2.20 -20.40 -13.09
CA ALA A 298 -1.78 -20.00 -14.42
C ALA A 298 -1.49 -18.49 -14.46
N LEU A 299 -0.44 -18.12 -15.18
CA LEU A 299 0.06 -16.75 -15.27
C LEU A 299 -0.44 -16.10 -16.55
N ASP A 300 -0.74 -14.80 -16.47
CA ASP A 300 -1.12 -14.01 -17.65
C ASP A 300 0.02 -14.06 -18.68
N HIS A 301 -0.26 -14.64 -19.85
CA HIS A 301 0.74 -14.95 -20.90
C HIS A 301 1.93 -15.83 -20.44
N GLY A 302 1.79 -16.60 -19.36
CA GLY A 302 2.84 -17.49 -18.86
C GLY A 302 3.98 -16.80 -18.11
N GLU A 303 3.88 -15.49 -17.84
CA GLU A 303 4.96 -14.71 -17.24
C GLU A 303 4.60 -14.13 -15.87
N GLU A 304 5.57 -14.13 -14.94
CA GLU A 304 5.41 -13.48 -13.63
C GLU A 304 5.58 -11.96 -13.78
N ARG A 305 4.58 -11.20 -13.32
CA ARG A 305 4.70 -9.75 -13.18
C ARG A 305 5.46 -9.36 -11.92
N ALA A 306 6.32 -8.35 -12.02
CA ALA A 306 6.90 -7.72 -10.84
C ALA A 306 5.81 -6.99 -10.03
N VAL A 307 5.62 -7.40 -8.78
CA VAL A 307 4.67 -6.80 -7.84
C VAL A 307 5.38 -6.11 -6.67
N SER A 308 4.73 -5.12 -6.07
CA SER A 308 5.32 -4.28 -5.03
C SER A 308 5.42 -4.94 -3.65
N ASN A 309 4.42 -5.74 -3.28
CA ASN A 309 4.40 -6.47 -2.03
C ASN A 309 3.63 -7.80 -2.15
N GLY A 310 3.60 -8.55 -1.06
CA GLY A 310 2.87 -9.82 -0.98
C GLY A 310 2.81 -10.35 0.45
N VAL A 311 1.96 -11.34 0.66
CA VAL A 311 1.84 -12.07 1.92
C VAL A 311 2.68 -13.35 1.81
N ALA A 312 3.62 -13.54 2.73
CA ALA A 312 4.49 -14.70 2.76
C ALA A 312 4.26 -15.51 4.03
N VAL A 313 4.21 -16.84 3.89
CA VAL A 313 4.08 -17.81 4.98
C VAL A 313 5.45 -18.43 5.24
N TYR A 314 5.80 -18.57 6.51
CA TYR A 314 7.06 -19.16 6.96
C TYR A 314 6.75 -20.38 7.83
N SER A 315 7.50 -21.47 7.64
CA SER A 315 7.57 -22.54 8.63
C SER A 315 8.65 -22.17 9.65
N ARG A 316 8.40 -22.50 10.91
CA ARG A 316 9.46 -22.60 11.91
C ARG A 316 10.24 -23.90 11.69
#